data_AF-A0A934T085-F1
#
_entry.id   AF-A0A934T085-F1
#
_cell.length_a   1.000
_cell.length_b   1.000
_cell.length_c   1.000
_cell.angle_alpha   90.00
_cell.angle_beta   90.00
_cell.angle_gamma   90.00
#
_symmetry.space_group_name_H-M   'P 1'
#
loop_
_entity.id
_entity.type
_entity.pdbx_description
1 polymer ?
#
loop_
_entity_poly.entity_id
_entity_poly.type
_entity_poly.pdbx_seq_one_letter_code
_entity_poly.pdbx_strand_id
1 'polypeptide(L)'
;MGAFLTRPQHAMSYDFNAADQVANEYPNPFRIENRFLLLADTIYFAGGIYSLFIARGFMQSHQDGYAASAAFAALTMLGASVKLSIQAFSQLRFIFGRNFPIGLAEQLEHNEQGTSDSATHLERQMRERALHFVEPRGPLAGLLYALMKPLIGAPPTIQYAAQRHFESLIGMVSVLLSLAVSYVLFSGQPHEGIVSWAYLPLTGLTLIKPFMRADENEPPKDSRLIMMRMAALAVFAVMGPAMLPRFVPALAIPPMWIAPVCLLLGSIGASGLFFAAVLSRIDSAPQTAVSCEQTTISMHCQPAQLWAAIDRDFQTTWERGIPNRSYSKVLPDAAASKGSFNGSVLEET
;
A
#
# COMPACT_ATOMS: atom_id res chain seq x y z
N MET A 1 -9.22 12.66 59.27
CA MET A 1 -9.98 11.52 58.69
C MET A 1 -11.36 12.04 58.36
N GLY A 2 -11.74 12.39 57.15
CA GLY A 2 -11.30 11.98 55.82
C GLY A 2 -12.59 11.85 55.00
N ALA A 3 -13.25 12.98 54.74
CA ALA A 3 -14.52 13.02 54.04
C ALA A 3 -14.31 12.76 52.54
N PHE A 4 -14.74 11.58 52.09
CA PHE A 4 -14.83 11.24 50.67
C PHE A 4 -15.98 12.04 50.04
N LEU A 5 -15.63 13.16 49.41
CA LEU A 5 -16.49 13.81 48.42
C LEU A 5 -16.31 13.07 47.10
N THR A 6 -17.27 12.20 46.79
CA THR A 6 -17.48 11.70 45.43
C THR A 6 -17.88 12.89 44.55
N ARG A 7 -16.95 13.38 43.72
CA ARG A 7 -17.28 14.26 42.61
C ARG A 7 -18.19 13.49 41.64
N PRO A 8 -19.33 14.04 41.20
CA PRO A 8 -19.98 13.52 40.02
C PRO A 8 -19.05 13.78 38.83
N GLN A 9 -18.42 12.72 38.32
CA GLN A 9 -17.88 12.74 36.97
C GLN A 9 -19.07 12.81 36.02
N HIS A 10 -19.50 14.00 35.64
CA HIS A 10 -20.14 14.18 34.35
C HIS A 10 -19.04 14.08 33.29
N ALA A 11 -18.53 12.85 33.09
CA ALA A 11 -18.09 12.45 31.77
C ALA A 11 -19.38 12.34 30.96
N MET A 12 -19.71 13.37 30.17
CA MET A 12 -20.55 13.11 29.00
C MET A 12 -19.73 12.20 28.10
N SER A 13 -19.86 10.88 28.32
CA SER A 13 -19.61 9.93 27.26
C SER A 13 -20.58 10.31 26.15
N TYR A 14 -20.05 10.85 25.06
CA TYR A 14 -20.82 10.98 23.84
C TYR A 14 -21.27 9.57 23.45
N ASP A 15 -22.49 9.22 23.85
CA ASP A 15 -23.18 8.05 23.34
C ASP A 15 -23.44 8.35 21.87
N PHE A 16 -22.58 7.80 21.01
CA PHE A 16 -22.87 7.65 19.61
C PHE A 16 -24.26 7.01 19.52
N ASN A 17 -25.24 7.75 19.02
CA ASN A 17 -26.58 7.23 18.82
C ASN A 17 -26.46 5.97 17.96
N ALA A 18 -26.86 4.80 18.49
CA ALA A 18 -26.85 3.54 17.74
C ALA A 18 -27.72 3.60 16.47
N ALA A 19 -28.56 4.63 16.35
CA ALA A 19 -29.35 4.98 15.18
C ALA A 19 -28.53 5.61 14.03
N ASP A 20 -27.31 6.12 14.29
CA ASP A 20 -26.48 6.78 13.30
C ASP A 20 -25.60 5.78 12.51
N GLN A 21 -26.26 4.72 12.00
CA GLN A 21 -25.65 3.67 11.17
C GLN A 21 -25.11 4.21 9.84
N VAL A 22 -25.62 5.35 9.39
CA VAL A 22 -25.31 5.97 8.09
C VAL A 22 -23.85 6.40 7.98
N ALA A 23 -23.20 6.80 9.09
CA ALA A 23 -21.78 7.18 9.07
C ALA A 23 -20.83 5.97 8.91
N ASN A 24 -21.29 4.76 9.27
CA ASN A 24 -20.47 3.54 9.26
C ASN A 24 -20.71 2.64 8.04
N GLU A 25 -21.74 2.90 7.22
CA GLU A 25 -22.10 2.08 6.07
C GLU A 25 -21.57 2.67 4.75
N TYR A 26 -20.26 2.60 4.56
CA TYR A 26 -19.66 2.88 3.25
C TYR A 26 -19.75 1.64 2.34
N PRO A 27 -20.06 1.78 1.04
CA PRO A 27 -20.10 0.64 0.13
C PRO A 27 -18.73 -0.05 0.12
N ASN A 28 -18.72 -1.37 0.36
CA ASN A 28 -17.48 -2.14 0.44
C ASN A 28 -16.57 -1.87 -0.79
N PRO A 29 -15.39 -1.25 -0.62
CA PRO A 29 -14.50 -0.90 -1.73
C PRO A 29 -13.86 -2.14 -2.37
N PHE A 30 -13.77 -3.26 -1.63
CA PHE A 30 -13.10 -4.49 -2.06
C PHE A 30 -13.97 -5.38 -2.96
N ARG A 31 -15.13 -4.92 -3.44
CA ARG A 31 -16.02 -5.77 -4.27
C ARG A 31 -15.35 -6.28 -5.54
N ILE A 32 -14.54 -5.45 -6.20
CA ILE A 32 -13.85 -5.83 -7.43
C ILE A 32 -12.67 -6.75 -7.10
N GLU A 33 -11.87 -6.40 -6.08
CA GLU A 33 -10.75 -7.20 -5.60
C GLU A 33 -11.21 -8.60 -5.18
N ASN A 34 -12.27 -8.70 -4.38
CA ASN A 34 -12.86 -9.97 -3.95
C ASN A 34 -13.31 -10.85 -5.13
N ARG A 35 -13.81 -10.27 -6.22
CA ARG A 35 -14.16 -11.05 -7.42
C ARG A 35 -12.91 -11.67 -8.04
N PHE A 36 -11.81 -10.91 -8.16
CA PHE A 36 -10.55 -11.43 -8.67
C PHE A 36 -9.91 -12.45 -7.72
N LEU A 37 -9.96 -12.21 -6.41
CA LEU A 37 -9.48 -13.16 -5.39
C LEU A 37 -10.25 -14.48 -5.44
N LEU A 38 -11.59 -14.44 -5.53
CA LEU A 38 -12.42 -15.64 -5.64
C LEU A 38 -12.22 -16.38 -6.96
N LEU A 39 -12.01 -15.65 -8.07
CA LEU A 39 -11.69 -16.27 -9.35
C LEU A 39 -10.33 -16.97 -9.30
N ALA A 40 -9.30 -16.30 -8.76
CA ALA A 40 -7.99 -16.89 -8.55
C ALA A 40 -8.07 -18.12 -7.62
N ASP A 41 -8.79 -18.01 -6.50
CA ASP A 41 -9.03 -19.11 -5.57
C ASP A 41 -9.64 -20.33 -6.27
N THR A 42 -10.66 -20.11 -7.10
CA THR A 42 -11.30 -21.18 -7.89
C THR A 42 -10.30 -21.88 -8.81
N ILE A 43 -9.41 -21.13 -9.47
CA ILE A 43 -8.37 -21.69 -10.34
C ILE A 43 -7.34 -22.50 -9.53
N TYR A 44 -6.85 -21.97 -8.41
CA TYR A 44 -5.89 -22.67 -7.56
C TYR A 44 -6.48 -23.93 -6.93
N PHE A 45 -7.74 -23.87 -6.50
CA PHE A 45 -8.47 -25.01 -5.96
C PHE A 45 -8.65 -26.11 -7.01
N ALA A 46 -9.12 -25.77 -8.21
CA ALA A 46 -9.27 -26.71 -9.33
C ALA A 46 -7.92 -27.31 -9.76
N GLY A 47 -6.87 -26.48 -9.85
CA GLY A 47 -5.51 -26.91 -10.17
C GLY A 47 -4.93 -27.86 -9.12
N GLY A 48 -5.16 -27.58 -7.83
CA GLY A 48 -4.76 -28.46 -6.72
C GLY A 48 -5.43 -29.82 -6.78
N ILE A 49 -6.76 -29.86 -7.01
CA ILE A 49 -7.51 -31.11 -7.20
C ILE A 49 -6.99 -31.88 -8.42
N TYR A 50 -6.78 -31.20 -9.54
CA TYR A 50 -6.25 -31.82 -10.76
C TYR A 50 -4.86 -32.42 -10.52
N SER A 51 -3.98 -31.73 -9.79
CA SER A 51 -2.67 -32.23 -9.42
C SER A 51 -2.74 -33.48 -8.52
N LEU A 52 -3.76 -33.60 -7.64
CA LEU A 52 -3.98 -34.84 -6.87
C LEU A 52 -4.36 -36.02 -7.77
N PHE A 53 -5.17 -35.79 -8.81
CA PHE A 53 -5.49 -36.84 -9.77
C PHE A 53 -4.25 -37.31 -10.55
N ILE A 54 -3.38 -36.37 -10.94
CA ILE A 54 -2.09 -36.70 -11.56
C ILE A 54 -1.20 -37.49 -10.59
N ALA A 55 -1.09 -37.05 -9.34
CA ALA A 55 -0.31 -37.74 -8.31
C ALA A 55 -0.79 -39.18 -8.10
N ARG A 56 -2.11 -39.40 -8.04
CA ARG A 56 -2.72 -40.72 -7.97
C ARG A 56 -2.32 -41.59 -9.18
N GLY A 57 -2.36 -41.03 -10.39
CA GLY A 57 -1.93 -41.74 -11.59
C GLY A 57 -0.48 -42.20 -11.53
N PHE A 58 0.42 -41.33 -11.03
CA PHE A 58 1.83 -41.69 -10.85
C PHE A 58 2.07 -42.76 -9.78
N MET A 59 1.31 -42.74 -8.67
CA MET A 59 1.36 -43.80 -7.65
C MET A 59 0.95 -45.16 -8.22
N GLN A 60 -0.09 -45.19 -9.07
CA GLN A 60 -0.52 -46.43 -9.73
C GLN A 60 0.53 -46.98 -10.69
N SER A 61 1.31 -46.08 -11.32
CA SER A 61 2.41 -46.45 -12.22
C SER A 61 3.73 -46.81 -11.52
N HIS A 62 3.76 -46.90 -10.18
CA HIS A 62 4.97 -47.18 -9.37
C HIS A 62 6.10 -46.15 -9.58
N GLN A 63 5.75 -44.90 -9.88
CA GLN A 63 6.69 -43.79 -10.06
C GLN A 63 6.65 -42.84 -8.86
N ASP A 64 7.13 -43.35 -7.72
CA ASP A 64 6.95 -42.71 -6.40
C ASP A 64 7.56 -41.30 -6.30
N GLY A 65 8.67 -41.04 -7.01
CA GLY A 65 9.29 -39.72 -7.04
C GLY A 65 8.43 -38.64 -7.70
N TYR A 66 7.82 -38.96 -8.85
CA TYR A 66 6.92 -38.04 -9.55
C TYR A 66 5.59 -37.89 -8.80
N ALA A 67 5.09 -38.96 -8.20
CA ALA A 67 3.92 -38.92 -7.32
C ALA A 67 4.11 -37.96 -6.13
N ALA A 68 5.26 -38.03 -5.46
CA ALA A 68 5.59 -37.15 -4.34
C ALA A 68 5.66 -35.67 -4.77
N SER A 69 6.29 -35.39 -5.92
CA SER A 69 6.38 -34.02 -6.44
C SER A 69 5.01 -33.44 -6.82
N ALA A 70 4.14 -34.24 -7.47
CA ALA A 70 2.78 -33.84 -7.83
C ALA A 70 1.88 -33.65 -6.59
N ALA A 71 2.06 -34.47 -5.55
CA ALA A 71 1.37 -34.31 -4.27
C ALA A 71 1.82 -33.04 -3.53
N PHE A 72 3.12 -32.74 -3.55
CA PHE A 72 3.64 -31.49 -2.97
C PHE A 72 3.11 -30.26 -3.71
N ALA A 73 3.12 -30.27 -5.05
CA ALA A 73 2.53 -29.21 -5.86
C ALA A 73 1.04 -29.01 -5.51
N ALA A 74 0.28 -30.10 -5.41
CA ALA A 74 -1.13 -30.05 -5.01
C ALA A 74 -1.32 -29.40 -3.64
N LEU A 75 -0.52 -29.80 -2.65
CA LEU A 75 -0.58 -29.25 -1.29
C LEU A 75 -0.30 -27.73 -1.28
N THR A 76 0.70 -27.29 -2.04
CA THR A 76 1.03 -25.85 -2.12
C THR A 76 -0.07 -25.04 -2.81
N MET A 77 -0.68 -25.56 -3.88
CA MET A 77 -1.78 -24.88 -4.58
C MET A 77 -3.05 -24.81 -3.71
N LEU A 78 -3.38 -25.89 -3.00
CA LEU A 78 -4.51 -25.91 -2.06
C LEU A 78 -4.27 -24.99 -0.86
N GLY A 79 -3.04 -24.95 -0.34
CA GLY A 79 -2.66 -24.01 0.73
C GLY A 79 -2.77 -22.54 0.28
N ALA A 80 -2.37 -22.24 -0.96
CA ALA A 80 -2.55 -20.91 -1.54
C ALA A 80 -4.03 -20.53 -1.72
N SER A 81 -4.86 -21.48 -2.18
CA SER A 81 -6.33 -21.32 -2.28
C SER A 81 -6.94 -20.93 -0.94
N VAL A 82 -6.67 -21.69 0.14
CA VAL A 82 -7.18 -21.37 1.48
C VAL A 82 -6.80 -19.95 1.93
N LYS A 83 -5.56 -19.52 1.68
CA LYS A 83 -5.12 -18.16 2.00
C LYS A 83 -5.94 -17.11 1.24
N LEU A 84 -6.18 -17.32 -0.05
CA LEU A 84 -6.99 -16.42 -0.88
C LEU A 84 -8.44 -16.38 -0.42
N SER A 85 -9.05 -17.51 -0.04
CA SER A 85 -10.41 -17.54 0.51
C SER A 85 -10.51 -16.79 1.84
N ILE A 86 -9.53 -16.97 2.74
CA ILE A 86 -9.48 -16.23 4.02
C ILE A 86 -9.43 -14.72 3.77
N GLN A 87 -8.61 -14.28 2.82
CA GLN A 87 -8.51 -12.87 2.44
C GLN A 87 -9.82 -12.35 1.82
N ALA A 88 -10.41 -13.09 0.89
CA ALA A 88 -11.66 -12.67 0.25
C ALA A 88 -12.82 -12.60 1.28
N PHE A 89 -12.89 -13.55 2.21
CA PHE A 89 -13.93 -13.60 3.24
C PHE A 89 -13.74 -12.56 4.34
N SER A 90 -12.50 -12.22 4.70
CA SER A 90 -12.25 -11.13 5.65
C SER A 90 -12.64 -9.76 5.10
N GLN A 91 -12.59 -9.59 3.78
CA GLN A 91 -12.97 -8.37 3.07
C GLN A 91 -14.46 -8.28 2.71
N LEU A 92 -15.33 -9.22 3.12
CA LEU A 92 -16.76 -9.20 2.75
C LEU A 92 -17.53 -8.04 3.39
N ARG A 93 -17.23 -7.73 4.64
CA ARG A 93 -17.84 -6.64 5.40
C ARG A 93 -16.77 -5.64 5.82
N PHE A 94 -16.85 -4.45 5.25
CA PHE A 94 -16.01 -3.34 5.65
C PHE A 94 -16.74 -2.56 6.76
N ILE A 95 -16.12 -2.42 7.93
CA ILE A 95 -16.67 -1.70 9.09
C ILE A 95 -15.62 -0.69 9.53
N PHE A 96 -16.02 0.58 9.68
CA PHE A 96 -15.16 1.58 10.30
C PHE A 96 -15.10 1.38 11.82
N GLY A 97 -13.89 1.41 12.36
CA GLY A 97 -13.69 1.47 13.81
C GLY A 97 -14.04 2.86 14.36
N ARG A 98 -14.23 2.96 15.69
CA ARG A 98 -14.65 4.18 16.41
C ARG A 98 -13.80 5.43 16.15
N ASN A 99 -12.56 5.27 15.71
CA ASN A 99 -11.61 6.36 15.51
C ASN A 99 -11.38 6.71 14.03
N PHE A 100 -12.15 6.12 13.10
CA PHE A 100 -12.04 6.42 11.67
C PHE A 100 -13.02 7.53 11.26
N PRO A 101 -12.66 8.40 10.29
CA PRO A 101 -11.38 8.49 9.58
C PRO A 101 -10.22 8.84 10.53
N ILE A 102 -8.98 8.50 10.19
CA ILE A 102 -7.81 8.88 11.01
C ILE A 102 -7.65 10.40 10.95
N GLY A 103 -7.29 11.04 12.07
CA GLY A 103 -7.04 12.48 12.09
C GLY A 103 -5.84 12.88 11.23
N LEU A 104 -5.83 14.13 10.74
CA LEU A 104 -4.73 14.74 9.99
C LEU A 104 -3.43 14.84 10.79
N ALA A 105 -3.54 14.98 12.11
CA ALA A 105 -2.41 15.04 13.03
C ALA A 105 -2.74 14.30 14.34
N GLU A 106 -1.76 14.28 15.25
CA GLU A 106 -1.94 13.72 16.59
C GLU A 106 -2.96 14.54 17.37
N GLN A 107 -4.00 13.86 17.87
CA GLN A 107 -5.13 14.47 18.56
C GLN A 107 -4.79 14.75 20.01
N LEU A 108 -5.12 15.96 20.48
CA LEU A 108 -5.06 16.33 21.89
C LEU A 108 -6.28 15.76 22.63
N GLU A 109 -6.08 15.33 23.88
CA GLU A 109 -7.22 14.97 24.73
C GLU A 109 -8.06 16.20 25.10
N HIS A 110 -9.31 15.98 25.54
CA HIS A 110 -10.35 17.01 25.70
C HIS A 110 -10.05 18.13 26.72
N ASN A 111 -8.87 18.15 27.36
CA ASN A 111 -8.39 19.20 28.26
C ASN A 111 -6.85 19.39 28.20
N GLU A 112 -6.20 18.78 27.21
CA GLU A 112 -4.76 18.89 27.06
C GLU A 112 -4.40 20.20 26.35
N GLN A 113 -3.29 20.81 26.78
CA GLN A 113 -2.71 21.98 26.14
C GLN A 113 -1.36 21.60 25.57
N GLY A 114 -1.13 22.00 24.34
CA GLY A 114 0.10 21.65 23.63
C GLY A 114 -0.09 21.73 22.12
N THR A 115 1.00 21.47 21.43
CA THR A 115 1.05 21.39 19.98
C THR A 115 1.98 20.24 19.64
N SER A 116 1.50 19.30 18.82
CA SER A 116 2.35 18.23 18.29
C SER A 116 3.20 18.74 17.12
N ASP A 117 4.32 18.05 16.82
CA ASP A 117 5.16 18.38 15.67
C ASP A 117 4.36 18.29 14.35
N SER A 118 3.47 17.30 14.25
CA SER A 118 2.55 17.10 13.13
C SER A 118 1.55 18.26 12.99
N ALA A 119 0.98 18.74 14.11
CA ALA A 119 0.09 19.90 14.10
C ALA A 119 0.82 21.17 13.66
N THR A 120 2.06 21.36 14.11
CA THR A 120 2.91 22.48 13.69
C THR A 120 3.17 22.45 12.18
N HIS A 121 3.39 21.27 11.62
CA HIS A 121 3.55 21.10 10.18
C HIS A 121 2.26 21.45 9.42
N LEU A 122 1.10 21.03 9.93
CA LEU A 122 -0.22 21.38 9.36
C LEU A 122 -0.47 22.90 9.41
N GLU A 123 -0.18 23.55 10.54
CA GLU A 123 -0.29 25.01 10.69
C GLU A 123 0.60 25.76 9.67
N ARG A 124 1.83 25.26 9.42
CA ARG A 124 2.72 25.83 8.39
C ARG A 124 2.15 25.64 6.99
N GLN A 125 1.64 24.45 6.67
CA GLN A 125 1.00 24.18 5.38
C GLN A 125 -0.20 25.09 5.12
N MET A 126 -1.07 25.27 6.12
CA MET A 126 -2.21 26.19 6.02
C MET A 126 -1.77 27.64 5.85
N ARG A 127 -0.69 28.06 6.52
CA ARG A 127 -0.13 29.41 6.43
C ARG A 127 0.51 29.69 5.06
N GLU A 128 1.27 28.73 4.54
CA GLU A 128 1.91 28.80 3.22
C GLU A 128 0.90 28.61 2.09
N ARG A 129 -0.29 28.08 2.40
CA ARG A 129 -1.36 27.77 1.44
C ARG A 129 -0.90 26.82 0.32
N ALA A 130 0.07 25.97 0.64
CA ALA A 130 0.70 25.05 -0.29
C ALA A 130 0.69 23.64 0.29
N LEU A 131 0.25 22.68 -0.53
CA LEU A 131 0.46 21.27 -0.25
C LEU A 131 1.87 20.90 -0.68
N HIS A 132 2.68 20.44 0.28
CA HIS A 132 4.03 19.95 0.00
C HIS A 132 3.94 18.54 -0.58
N PHE A 133 4.34 18.39 -1.85
CA PHE A 133 4.46 17.08 -2.48
C PHE A 133 5.85 16.52 -2.20
N VAL A 134 5.91 15.26 -1.77
CA VAL A 134 7.19 14.58 -1.58
C VAL A 134 7.81 14.33 -2.94
N GLU A 135 8.96 14.96 -3.20
CA GLU A 135 9.67 14.74 -4.46
C GLU A 135 10.16 13.29 -4.56
N PRO A 136 9.90 12.61 -5.67
CA PRO A 136 10.35 11.25 -5.87
C PRO A 136 11.87 11.18 -5.98
N ARG A 137 12.50 10.38 -5.12
CA ARG A 137 13.95 10.19 -5.10
C ARG A 137 14.34 8.94 -5.88
N GLY A 138 15.22 9.10 -6.87
CA GLY A 138 15.87 8.00 -7.58
C GLY A 138 15.77 8.06 -9.11
N PRO A 139 16.71 7.42 -9.83
CA PRO A 139 16.76 7.50 -11.29
C PRO A 139 15.57 6.83 -11.99
N LEU A 140 15.08 5.71 -11.45
CA LEU A 140 13.91 5.01 -12.00
C LEU A 140 12.60 5.74 -11.70
N ALA A 141 12.53 6.43 -10.55
CA ALA A 141 11.40 7.26 -10.22
C ALA A 141 11.29 8.39 -11.26
N GLY A 142 12.39 9.06 -11.61
CA GLY A 142 12.39 10.06 -12.68
C GLY A 142 11.79 9.55 -14.00
N LEU A 143 12.13 8.32 -14.43
CA LEU A 143 11.53 7.71 -15.62
C LEU A 143 10.02 7.42 -15.44
N LEU A 144 9.63 6.90 -14.28
CA LEU A 144 8.22 6.64 -13.96
C LEU A 144 7.37 7.91 -14.03
N TYR A 145 7.81 9.00 -13.39
CA TYR A 145 7.08 10.26 -13.37
C TYR A 145 7.17 11.01 -14.71
N ALA A 146 8.18 10.75 -15.54
CA ALA A 146 8.21 11.22 -16.92
C ALA A 146 7.12 10.55 -17.78
N LEU A 147 6.88 9.25 -17.56
CA LEU A 147 5.84 8.48 -18.26
C LEU A 147 4.43 8.74 -17.70
N MET A 148 4.31 8.93 -16.38
CA MET A 148 3.04 9.12 -15.67
C MET A 148 3.07 10.36 -14.78
N LYS A 149 3.04 11.54 -15.41
CA LYS A 149 3.06 12.84 -14.70
C LYS A 149 1.97 12.99 -13.62
N PRO A 150 0.71 12.53 -13.83
CA PRO A 150 -0.35 12.68 -12.82
C PRO A 150 -0.04 11.98 -11.49
N LEU A 151 0.88 11.01 -11.48
CA LEU A 151 1.24 10.24 -10.30
C LEU A 151 1.80 11.11 -9.16
N ILE A 152 2.37 12.28 -9.45
CA ILE A 152 2.94 13.16 -8.42
C ILE A 152 1.88 13.71 -7.44
N GLY A 153 0.64 13.87 -7.91
CA GLY A 153 -0.48 14.33 -7.09
C GLY A 153 -1.24 13.21 -6.38
N ALA A 154 -0.88 11.94 -6.63
CA ALA A 154 -1.55 10.80 -6.01
C ALA A 154 -1.13 10.62 -4.54
N PRO A 155 -1.96 9.98 -3.69
CA PRO A 155 -1.56 9.59 -2.34
C PRO A 155 -0.25 8.76 -2.31
N PRO A 156 0.59 8.91 -1.27
CA PRO A 156 1.91 8.27 -1.22
C PRO A 156 1.85 6.75 -1.33
N THR A 157 0.79 6.11 -0.83
CA THR A 157 0.55 4.67 -0.96
C THR A 157 0.49 4.22 -2.43
N ILE A 158 -0.23 4.97 -3.28
CA ILE A 158 -0.33 4.71 -4.72
C ILE A 158 1.01 4.98 -5.41
N GLN A 159 1.71 6.04 -5.00
CA GLN A 159 3.03 6.36 -5.54
C GLN A 159 4.05 5.24 -5.27
N TYR A 160 4.11 4.75 -4.02
CA TYR A 160 5.02 3.67 -3.65
C TYR A 160 4.65 2.35 -4.32
N ALA A 161 3.35 2.03 -4.44
CA ALA A 161 2.89 0.87 -5.18
C ALA A 161 3.31 0.94 -6.65
N ALA A 162 3.09 2.07 -7.32
CA ALA A 162 3.49 2.28 -8.71
C ALA A 162 5.01 2.16 -8.92
N GLN A 163 5.81 2.72 -8.01
CA GLN A 163 7.28 2.57 -8.05
C GLN A 163 7.72 1.11 -7.94
N ARG A 164 7.15 0.34 -7.00
CA ARG A 164 7.45 -1.10 -6.84
C ARG A 164 7.05 -1.93 -8.06
N HIS A 165 5.87 -1.67 -8.61
CA HIS A 165 5.41 -2.35 -9.83
C HIS A 165 6.29 -1.98 -11.03
N PHE A 166 6.78 -0.75 -11.11
CA PHE A 166 7.65 -0.31 -12.20
C PHE A 166 9.04 -0.97 -12.12
N GLU A 167 9.61 -1.06 -10.92
CA GLU A 167 10.86 -1.79 -10.68
C GLU A 167 10.71 -3.27 -11.05
N SER A 168 9.61 -3.91 -10.61
CA SER A 168 9.31 -5.30 -10.96
C SER A 168 9.16 -5.47 -12.46
N LEU A 169 8.47 -4.55 -13.15
CA LEU A 169 8.28 -4.56 -14.60
C LEU A 169 9.61 -4.54 -15.34
N ILE A 170 10.54 -3.66 -14.95
CA ILE A 170 11.89 -3.59 -15.54
C ILE A 170 12.63 -4.91 -15.31
N GLY A 171 12.53 -5.49 -14.11
CA GLY A 171 13.11 -6.80 -13.79
C GLY A 171 12.55 -7.90 -14.69
N MET A 172 11.23 -7.98 -14.87
CA MET A 172 10.57 -8.98 -15.70
C MET A 172 10.93 -8.82 -17.18
N VAL A 173 10.97 -7.59 -17.70
CA VAL A 173 11.42 -7.31 -19.08
C VAL A 173 12.88 -7.73 -19.27
N SER A 174 13.74 -7.47 -18.28
CA SER A 174 15.15 -7.89 -18.32
C SER A 174 15.30 -9.41 -18.37
N VAL A 175 14.53 -10.15 -17.57
CA VAL A 175 14.52 -11.63 -17.61
C VAL A 175 13.94 -12.15 -18.92
N LEU A 176 12.90 -11.51 -19.47
CA LEU A 176 12.31 -11.89 -20.76
C LEU A 176 13.31 -11.72 -21.90
N LEU A 177 14.01 -10.59 -21.96
CA LEU A 177 15.07 -10.35 -22.96
C LEU A 177 16.19 -11.38 -22.81
N SER A 178 16.60 -11.67 -21.57
CA SER A 178 17.60 -12.69 -21.29
C SER A 178 17.19 -14.09 -21.76
N LEU A 179 15.92 -14.45 -21.52
CA LEU A 179 15.35 -15.71 -21.98
C LEU A 179 15.35 -15.77 -23.50
N ALA A 180 14.95 -14.70 -24.19
CA ALA A 180 14.95 -14.63 -25.65
C ALA A 180 16.37 -14.83 -26.23
N VAL A 181 17.37 -14.15 -25.66
CA VAL A 181 18.78 -14.34 -26.05
C VAL A 181 19.23 -15.78 -25.78
N SER A 182 18.90 -16.33 -24.61
CA SER A 182 19.29 -17.71 -24.24
C SER A 182 18.64 -18.75 -25.13
N TYR A 183 17.38 -18.55 -25.52
CA TYR A 183 16.69 -19.41 -26.47
C TYR A 183 17.43 -19.44 -27.82
N VAL A 184 17.80 -18.27 -28.35
CA VAL A 184 18.55 -18.17 -29.62
C VAL A 184 19.93 -18.84 -29.53
N LEU A 185 20.62 -18.73 -28.39
CA LEU A 185 21.97 -19.31 -28.22
C LEU A 185 21.98 -20.83 -28.00
N PHE A 186 21.01 -21.35 -27.24
CA PHE A 186 21.04 -22.74 -26.75
C PHE A 186 20.02 -23.67 -27.39
N SER A 187 19.12 -23.17 -28.25
CA SER A 187 18.17 -24.02 -28.96
C SER A 187 18.91 -25.07 -29.80
N GLY A 188 18.57 -26.35 -29.62
CA GLY A 188 19.19 -27.48 -30.31
C GLY A 188 20.53 -27.94 -29.70
N GLN A 189 21.00 -27.33 -28.61
CA GLN A 189 22.22 -27.76 -27.93
C GLN A 189 21.94 -28.77 -26.80
N PRO A 190 22.93 -29.60 -26.40
CA PRO A 190 22.76 -30.60 -25.33
C PRO A 190 22.37 -30.01 -23.97
N HIS A 191 22.65 -28.72 -23.74
CA HIS A 191 22.39 -28.02 -22.48
C HIS A 191 21.04 -27.26 -22.45
N GLU A 192 20.25 -27.33 -23.54
CA GLU A 192 18.98 -26.61 -23.69
C GLU A 192 18.00 -26.90 -22.53
N GLY A 193 17.90 -28.17 -22.14
CA GLY A 193 17.06 -28.60 -21.02
C GLY A 193 17.41 -27.89 -19.71
N ILE A 194 18.68 -27.91 -19.31
CA ILE A 194 19.13 -27.31 -18.05
C ILE A 194 18.90 -25.79 -18.03
N VAL A 195 19.23 -25.11 -19.13
CA VAL A 195 19.08 -23.65 -19.25
C VAL A 195 17.60 -23.25 -19.17
N SER A 196 16.72 -23.94 -19.90
CA SER A 196 15.28 -23.64 -19.90
C SER A 196 14.64 -23.85 -18.52
N TRP A 197 15.02 -24.91 -17.81
CA TRP A 197 14.53 -25.20 -16.46
C TRP A 197 15.04 -24.20 -15.42
N ALA A 198 16.25 -23.65 -15.57
CA ALA A 198 16.78 -22.63 -14.66
C ALA A 198 15.98 -21.32 -14.69
N TYR A 199 15.32 -21.02 -15.81
CA TYR A 199 14.49 -19.81 -15.94
C TYR A 199 13.19 -19.90 -15.12
N LEU A 200 12.63 -21.09 -14.88
CA LEU A 200 11.39 -21.21 -14.12
C LEU A 200 11.50 -20.68 -12.67
N PRO A 201 12.45 -21.12 -11.82
CA PRO A 201 12.62 -20.55 -10.49
C PRO A 201 13.06 -19.08 -10.54
N LEU A 202 13.86 -18.67 -11.55
CA LEU A 202 14.24 -17.28 -11.73
C LEU A 202 13.01 -16.38 -11.95
N THR A 203 12.11 -16.78 -12.86
CA THR A 203 10.84 -16.07 -13.09
C THR A 203 9.96 -16.07 -11.84
N GLY A 204 9.78 -17.22 -11.18
CA GLY A 204 8.99 -17.32 -9.96
C GLY A 204 9.48 -16.39 -8.85
N LEU A 205 10.79 -16.33 -8.60
CA LEU A 205 11.37 -15.44 -7.60
C LEU A 205 11.18 -13.96 -7.95
N THR A 206 11.28 -13.59 -9.22
CA THR A 206 11.02 -12.21 -9.65
C THR A 206 9.55 -11.80 -9.48
N LEU A 207 8.62 -12.73 -9.73
CA LEU A 207 7.18 -12.49 -9.56
C LEU A 207 6.80 -12.32 -8.08
N ILE A 208 7.35 -13.13 -7.19
CA ILE A 208 6.92 -13.18 -5.78
C ILE A 208 7.41 -11.96 -4.98
N LYS A 209 8.59 -11.43 -5.32
CA LYS A 209 9.25 -10.35 -4.59
C LYS A 209 8.42 -9.06 -4.41
N PRO A 210 7.71 -8.51 -5.42
CA PRO A 210 6.85 -7.34 -5.23
C PRO A 210 5.67 -7.62 -4.29
N PHE A 211 5.12 -8.84 -4.29
CA PHE A 211 3.94 -9.19 -3.47
C PHE A 211 4.30 -9.58 -2.03
N MET A 212 5.52 -10.04 -1.75
CA MET A 212 5.96 -10.34 -0.37
C MET A 212 6.35 -9.10 0.43
N ARG A 213 6.71 -8.00 -0.23
CA ARG A 213 7.03 -6.73 0.43
C ARG A 213 5.76 -5.87 0.53
N ALA A 214 4.82 -6.36 1.32
CA ALA A 214 3.47 -5.81 1.46
C ALA A 214 3.37 -4.67 2.50
N ASP A 215 4.47 -4.02 2.88
CA ASP A 215 4.35 -2.82 3.72
C ASP A 215 4.17 -1.60 2.81
N GLU A 216 2.93 -1.33 2.41
CA GLU A 216 2.55 -0.28 1.44
C GLU A 216 2.92 1.13 1.89
N ASN A 217 3.20 1.30 3.19
CA ASN A 217 3.48 2.58 3.81
C ASN A 217 4.98 2.93 3.87
N GLU A 218 5.88 1.99 3.58
CA GLU A 218 7.31 2.28 3.59
C GLU A 218 7.78 2.89 2.26
N PRO A 219 8.48 4.05 2.28
CA PRO A 219 9.13 4.58 1.10
C PRO A 219 10.19 3.57 0.60
N PRO A 220 10.36 3.43 -0.73
CA PRO A 220 11.37 2.54 -1.26
C PRO A 220 12.76 2.95 -0.76
N LYS A 221 13.46 2.00 -0.11
CA LYS A 221 14.80 2.19 0.44
C LYS A 221 15.80 2.51 -0.67
N ASP A 222 16.76 3.39 -0.38
CA ASP A 222 17.90 3.84 -1.20
C ASP A 222 17.96 3.31 -2.65
N SER A 223 17.62 4.18 -3.60
CA SER A 223 17.51 3.88 -5.03
C SER A 223 18.82 3.35 -5.64
N ARG A 224 19.99 3.67 -5.04
CA ARG A 224 21.30 3.18 -5.51
C ARG A 224 21.49 1.68 -5.27
N LEU A 225 21.05 1.19 -4.11
CA LEU A 225 21.14 -0.24 -3.78
C LEU A 225 20.17 -1.05 -4.65
N ILE A 226 19.00 -0.49 -4.94
CA ILE A 226 18.02 -1.10 -5.85
C ILE A 226 18.58 -1.17 -7.27
N MET A 227 19.17 -0.09 -7.79
CA MET A 227 19.78 -0.06 -9.13
C MET A 227 20.92 -1.07 -9.26
N MET A 228 21.79 -1.19 -8.24
CA MET A 228 22.86 -2.19 -8.25
C MET A 228 22.31 -3.62 -8.21
N ARG A 229 21.25 -3.87 -7.44
CA ARG A 229 20.58 -5.19 -7.40
C ARG A 229 19.88 -5.52 -8.72
N MET A 230 19.28 -4.54 -9.39
CA MET A 230 18.65 -4.72 -10.70
C MET A 230 19.70 -4.97 -11.78
N ALA A 231 20.80 -4.21 -11.78
CA ALA A 231 21.93 -4.43 -12.68
C ALA A 231 22.57 -5.79 -12.45
N ALA A 232 22.80 -6.18 -11.18
CA ALA A 232 23.26 -7.51 -10.83
C ALA A 232 22.28 -8.60 -11.26
N LEU A 233 20.96 -8.38 -11.13
CA LEU A 233 19.94 -9.32 -11.56
C LEU A 233 19.88 -9.44 -13.09
N ALA A 234 20.00 -8.33 -13.83
CA ALA A 234 20.04 -8.33 -15.29
C ALA A 234 21.31 -9.02 -15.81
N VAL A 235 22.47 -8.70 -15.24
CA VAL A 235 23.74 -9.36 -15.56
C VAL A 235 23.68 -10.85 -15.19
N PHE A 236 23.15 -11.20 -14.02
CA PHE A 236 22.97 -12.59 -13.61
C PHE A 236 21.96 -13.32 -14.49
N ALA A 237 20.87 -12.68 -14.90
CA ALA A 237 19.89 -13.27 -15.80
C ALA A 237 20.52 -13.61 -17.14
N VAL A 238 21.36 -12.72 -17.70
CA VAL A 238 22.04 -12.93 -18.98
C VAL A 238 23.21 -13.91 -18.86
N MET A 239 24.08 -13.73 -17.87
CA MET A 239 25.30 -14.52 -17.72
C MET A 239 25.11 -15.84 -16.98
N GLY A 240 24.24 -15.89 -15.97
CA GLY A 240 24.07 -17.07 -15.11
C GLY A 240 23.67 -18.32 -15.90
N PRO A 241 22.57 -18.28 -16.66
CA PRO A 241 22.14 -19.37 -17.54
C PRO A 241 23.17 -19.70 -18.63
N ALA A 242 23.89 -18.71 -19.16
CA ALA A 242 24.93 -18.93 -20.16
C ALA A 242 26.22 -19.57 -19.58
N MET A 243 26.49 -19.37 -18.29
CA MET A 243 27.64 -19.97 -17.59
C MET A 243 27.35 -21.37 -17.05
N LEU A 244 26.07 -21.70 -16.79
CA LEU A 244 25.64 -23.00 -16.25
C LEU A 244 26.20 -24.22 -17.01
N PRO A 245 26.20 -24.27 -18.35
CA PRO A 245 26.77 -25.38 -19.14
C PRO A 245 28.25 -25.65 -18.89
N ARG A 246 29.01 -24.66 -18.39
CA ARG A 246 30.44 -24.81 -18.11
C ARG A 246 30.71 -25.60 -16.84
N PHE A 247 29.75 -25.67 -15.92
CA PHE A 247 29.90 -26.28 -14.60
C PHE A 247 28.99 -27.50 -14.40
N VAL A 248 27.97 -27.67 -15.23
CA VAL A 248 26.97 -28.74 -15.09
C VAL A 248 27.02 -29.67 -16.32
N PRO A 249 27.12 -31.00 -16.13
CA PRO A 249 27.11 -31.95 -17.23
C PRO A 249 25.79 -31.88 -18.00
N ALA A 250 25.82 -32.19 -19.30
CA ALA A 250 24.62 -32.24 -20.14
C ALA A 250 23.68 -33.33 -19.60
N LEU A 251 22.52 -32.92 -19.09
CA LEU A 251 21.43 -33.81 -18.69
C LEU A 251 20.39 -33.76 -19.80
N ALA A 252 19.93 -34.93 -20.26
CA ALA A 252 18.89 -35.07 -21.28
C ALA A 252 17.50 -34.78 -20.69
N ILE A 253 17.30 -33.54 -20.23
CA ILE A 253 16.04 -33.03 -19.70
C ILE A 253 15.28 -32.38 -20.87
N PRO A 254 13.98 -32.67 -21.06
CA PRO A 254 13.19 -32.02 -22.09
C PRO A 254 13.15 -30.50 -21.87
N PRO A 255 13.35 -29.69 -22.93
CA PRO A 255 13.37 -28.24 -22.82
C PRO A 255 11.98 -27.68 -22.48
N MET A 256 11.94 -26.65 -21.63
CA MET A 256 10.71 -26.04 -21.13
C MET A 256 10.76 -24.51 -21.25
N TRP A 257 10.71 -24.01 -22.48
CA TRP A 257 10.73 -22.56 -22.75
C TRP A 257 9.34 -21.91 -22.60
N ILE A 258 8.27 -22.65 -22.91
CA ILE A 258 6.92 -22.10 -23.00
C ILE A 258 6.40 -21.64 -21.64
N ALA A 259 6.60 -22.43 -20.58
CA ALA A 259 6.12 -22.11 -19.24
C ALA A 259 6.66 -20.77 -18.69
N PRO A 260 7.99 -20.52 -18.64
CA PRO A 260 8.52 -19.24 -18.16
C PRO A 260 8.13 -18.06 -19.07
N VAL A 261 7.98 -18.26 -20.38
CA VAL A 261 7.50 -17.23 -21.31
C VAL A 261 6.06 -16.84 -20.99
N CYS A 262 5.16 -17.82 -20.86
CA CYS A 262 3.76 -17.56 -20.52
C CYS A 262 3.62 -16.86 -19.17
N LEU A 263 4.41 -17.26 -18.17
CA LEU A 263 4.43 -16.61 -16.85
C LEU A 263 4.90 -15.15 -16.92
N LEU A 264 5.98 -14.87 -17.65
CA LEU A 264 6.50 -13.51 -17.80
C LEU A 264 5.53 -12.62 -18.58
N LEU A 265 5.00 -13.08 -19.71
CA LEU A 265 4.04 -12.32 -20.51
C LEU A 265 2.76 -12.05 -19.73
N GLY A 266 2.25 -13.04 -19.00
CA GLY A 266 1.09 -12.85 -18.12
C GLY A 266 1.34 -11.81 -17.03
N SER A 267 2.52 -11.83 -16.42
CA SER A 267 2.90 -10.90 -15.34
C SER A 267 3.14 -9.48 -15.83
N ILE A 268 3.75 -9.34 -17.01
CA ILE A 268 3.90 -8.04 -17.71
C ILE A 268 2.52 -7.49 -18.07
N GLY A 269 1.63 -8.33 -18.61
CA GLY A 269 0.25 -7.96 -18.93
C GLY A 269 -0.52 -7.51 -17.69
N ALA A 270 -0.42 -8.23 -16.57
CA ALA A 270 -1.03 -7.87 -15.30
C ALA A 270 -0.49 -6.53 -14.75
N SER A 271 0.82 -6.31 -14.85
CA SER A 271 1.45 -5.03 -14.46
C SER A 271 1.01 -3.87 -15.36
N GLY A 272 0.84 -4.13 -16.67
CA GLY A 272 0.28 -3.16 -17.61
C GLY A 272 -1.17 -2.79 -17.30
N LEU A 273 -2.00 -3.78 -16.96
CA LEU A 273 -3.37 -3.58 -16.49
C LEU A 273 -3.41 -2.77 -15.18
N PHE A 274 -2.49 -3.03 -14.24
CA PHE A 274 -2.34 -2.23 -13.03
C PHE A 274 -2.05 -0.76 -13.36
N PHE A 275 -1.07 -0.48 -14.22
CA PHE A 275 -0.78 0.91 -14.61
C PHE A 275 -1.93 1.57 -15.36
N ALA A 276 -2.64 0.85 -16.23
CA ALA A 276 -3.84 1.35 -16.89
C ALA A 276 -4.97 1.67 -15.88
N ALA A 277 -5.15 0.82 -14.86
CA ALA A 277 -6.10 1.07 -13.79
C ALA A 277 -5.72 2.29 -12.96
N VAL A 278 -4.43 2.45 -12.61
CA VAL A 278 -3.91 3.62 -11.91
C VAL A 278 -4.13 4.90 -12.73
N LEU A 279 -3.78 4.88 -14.02
CA LEU A 279 -3.96 6.04 -14.91
C LEU A 279 -5.43 6.41 -15.15
N SER A 280 -6.34 5.44 -15.14
CA SER A 280 -7.78 5.72 -15.28
C SER A 280 -8.45 6.21 -13.99
N ARG A 281 -7.74 6.12 -12.85
CA ARG A 281 -8.25 6.51 -11.53
C ARG A 281 -7.56 7.73 -10.92
N ILE A 282 -6.37 8.09 -11.40
CA ILE A 282 -5.71 9.32 -10.98
C ILE A 282 -6.41 10.48 -11.68
N ASP A 283 -7.29 11.14 -10.96
CA ASP A 283 -7.80 12.44 -11.38
C ASP A 283 -6.64 13.43 -11.51
N SER A 284 -6.74 14.31 -12.50
CA SER A 284 -5.79 15.42 -12.63
C SER A 284 -5.82 16.20 -11.32
N ALA A 285 -4.64 16.49 -10.75
CA ALA A 285 -4.50 17.11 -9.44
C ALA A 285 -5.55 18.24 -9.29
N PRO A 286 -6.49 18.11 -8.32
CA PRO A 286 -7.55 19.09 -8.18
C PRO A 286 -6.91 20.45 -7.99
N GLN A 287 -7.44 21.48 -8.67
CA GLN A 287 -7.00 22.84 -8.41
C GLN A 287 -7.29 23.13 -6.94
N THR A 288 -6.24 23.21 -6.12
CA THR A 288 -6.37 23.54 -4.70
C THR A 288 -6.84 25.00 -4.60
N ALA A 289 -8.14 25.20 -4.58
CA ALA A 289 -8.77 26.48 -4.29
C ALA A 289 -8.75 26.67 -2.78
N VAL A 290 -7.70 27.29 -2.28
CA VAL A 290 -7.59 27.71 -0.88
C VAL A 290 -8.37 29.01 -0.71
N SER A 291 -9.61 28.90 -0.23
CA SER A 291 -10.36 30.05 0.29
C SER A 291 -9.88 30.35 1.70
N CYS A 292 -9.23 31.49 1.92
CA CYS A 292 -8.95 31.97 3.26
C CYS A 292 -10.02 33.00 3.63
N GLU A 293 -10.89 32.63 4.55
CA GLU A 293 -11.79 33.58 5.20
C GLU A 293 -11.06 34.17 6.41
N GLN A 294 -10.52 35.38 6.25
CA GLN A 294 -9.92 36.11 7.36
C GLN A 294 -10.97 37.04 7.96
N THR A 295 -11.59 36.60 9.04
CA THR A 295 -12.56 37.41 9.78
C THR A 295 -11.83 38.22 10.84
N THR A 296 -12.04 39.53 10.84
CA THR A 296 -11.56 40.41 11.91
C THR A 296 -12.68 40.59 12.92
N ILE A 297 -12.48 40.13 14.15
CA ILE A 297 -13.46 40.27 15.23
C ILE A 297 -13.00 41.42 16.13
N SER A 298 -13.79 42.49 16.19
CA SER A 298 -13.61 43.57 17.17
C SER A 298 -14.55 43.36 18.34
N MET A 299 -14.02 43.21 19.54
CA MET A 299 -14.81 43.02 20.76
C MET A 299 -14.19 43.78 21.93
N HIS A 300 -15.03 44.40 22.75
CA HIS A 300 -14.60 45.09 23.97
C HIS A 300 -14.68 44.15 25.17
N CYS A 301 -13.73 43.23 25.30
CA CYS A 301 -13.66 42.37 26.47
C CYS A 301 -12.22 41.98 26.85
N GLN A 302 -12.07 41.31 27.99
CA GLN A 302 -10.77 40.81 28.45
C GLN A 302 -10.28 39.68 27.53
N PRO A 303 -8.95 39.53 27.27
CA PRO A 303 -8.42 38.50 26.38
C PRO A 303 -8.88 37.07 26.72
N ALA A 304 -9.06 36.74 28.00
CA ALA A 304 -9.58 35.44 28.41
C ALA A 304 -11.03 35.18 27.93
N GLN A 305 -11.85 36.24 27.79
CA GLN A 305 -13.21 36.13 27.28
C GLN A 305 -13.26 35.96 25.75
N LEU A 306 -12.20 36.37 25.03
CA LEU A 306 -12.03 36.05 23.60
C LEU A 306 -12.06 34.54 23.39
N TRP A 307 -11.31 33.82 24.23
CA TRP A 307 -11.14 32.40 24.07
C TRP A 307 -12.42 31.61 24.31
N ALA A 308 -13.19 32.01 25.31
CA ALA A 308 -14.50 31.43 25.57
C ALA A 308 -15.50 31.69 24.42
N ALA A 309 -15.35 32.81 23.70
CA ALA A 309 -16.16 33.08 22.51
C ALA A 309 -15.70 32.21 21.32
N ILE A 310 -14.40 32.09 21.09
CA ILE A 310 -13.83 31.20 20.06
C ILE A 310 -14.24 29.74 20.30
N ASP A 311 -14.10 29.23 21.53
CA ASP A 311 -14.52 27.86 21.88
C ASP A 311 -16.03 27.67 21.62
N ARG A 312 -16.85 28.70 21.86
CA ARG A 312 -18.28 28.64 21.57
C ARG A 312 -18.57 28.66 20.07
N ASP A 313 -17.86 29.46 19.29
CA ASP A 313 -17.99 29.47 17.84
C ASP A 313 -17.60 28.10 17.26
N PHE A 314 -16.50 27.49 17.73
CA PHE A 314 -16.15 26.12 17.35
C PHE A 314 -17.22 25.10 17.75
N GLN A 315 -17.83 25.23 18.93
CA GLN A 315 -18.97 24.39 19.34
C GLN A 315 -20.17 24.52 18.40
N THR A 316 -20.41 25.69 17.80
CA THR A 316 -21.50 25.84 16.83
C THR A 316 -21.23 25.10 15.51
N THR A 317 -19.98 24.80 15.20
CA THR A 317 -19.58 24.03 14.00
C THR A 317 -19.64 22.52 14.21
N TRP A 318 -19.95 22.04 15.42
CA TRP A 318 -20.03 20.61 15.70
C TRP A 318 -21.13 19.95 14.90
N GLU A 319 -20.74 19.11 13.95
CA GLU A 319 -21.67 18.29 13.22
C GLU A 319 -22.23 17.19 14.14
N ARG A 320 -23.56 17.13 14.24
CA ARG A 320 -24.28 16.12 15.03
C ARG A 320 -23.91 16.13 16.52
N GLY A 321 -23.41 17.27 17.00
CA GLY A 321 -22.96 17.44 18.38
C GLY A 321 -21.64 16.73 18.71
N ILE A 322 -20.97 16.12 17.74
CA ILE A 322 -19.67 15.48 17.94
C ILE A 322 -18.59 16.57 18.02
N PRO A 323 -17.77 16.61 19.08
CA PRO A 323 -16.69 17.58 19.16
C PRO A 323 -15.67 17.41 18.04
N ASN A 324 -15.23 18.53 17.49
CA ASN A 324 -14.13 18.58 16.53
C ASN A 324 -12.84 18.01 17.13
N ARG A 325 -11.96 17.50 16.27
CA ARG A 325 -10.66 16.96 16.68
C ARG A 325 -9.68 18.10 16.84
N SER A 326 -9.17 18.30 18.06
CA SER A 326 -8.17 19.34 18.35
C SER A 326 -6.75 18.82 18.14
N TYR A 327 -5.94 19.57 17.39
CA TYR A 327 -4.53 19.25 17.09
C TYR A 327 -3.53 20.17 17.78
N SER A 328 -3.96 21.40 18.05
CA SER A 328 -3.15 22.43 18.69
C SER A 328 -4.08 23.22 19.59
N LYS A 329 -3.72 23.39 20.86
CA LYS A 329 -4.44 24.24 21.81
C LYS A 329 -3.46 24.92 22.75
N VAL A 330 -3.12 26.16 22.43
CA VAL A 330 -2.27 27.03 23.22
C VAL A 330 -3.10 28.19 23.74
N LEU A 331 -3.38 28.18 25.04
CA LEU A 331 -4.13 29.25 25.69
C LEU A 331 -3.27 30.53 25.78
N PRO A 332 -3.88 31.71 25.65
CA PRO A 332 -3.16 32.97 25.81
C PRO A 332 -2.68 33.16 27.25
N ASP A 333 -1.39 33.45 27.42
CA ASP A 333 -0.84 33.83 28.73
C ASP A 333 -1.25 35.27 29.07
N ALA A 334 -2.26 35.38 29.93
CA ALA A 334 -2.77 36.67 30.41
C ALA A 334 -1.96 37.26 31.57
N ALA A 335 -0.92 36.56 32.06
CA ALA A 335 -0.05 37.03 33.16
C ALA A 335 1.12 37.90 32.67
N ALA A 336 1.54 37.74 31.41
CA ALA A 336 2.60 38.55 30.81
C ALA A 336 2.12 39.99 30.54
N SER A 337 3.01 40.95 30.76
CA SER A 337 2.76 42.40 30.79
C SER A 337 1.87 42.95 29.66
N LYS A 338 0.87 43.74 30.05
CA LYS A 338 0.00 44.63 29.26
C LYS A 338 0.41 44.81 27.78
N GLY A 339 -0.35 44.21 26.87
CA GLY A 339 -0.46 44.66 25.48
C GLY A 339 -0.32 43.57 24.40
N SER A 340 0.27 42.42 24.71
CA SER A 340 0.42 41.32 23.74
C SER A 340 0.02 39.99 24.34
N PHE A 341 -0.90 39.29 23.69
CA PHE A 341 -1.23 37.89 23.97
C PHE A 341 -1.13 37.10 22.66
N ASN A 342 -0.69 35.85 22.75
CA ASN A 342 -0.62 34.93 21.62
C ASN A 342 -1.27 33.61 22.04
N GLY A 343 -2.13 33.08 21.18
CA GLY A 343 -2.79 31.78 21.37
C GLY A 343 -3.10 31.19 20.01
N SER A 344 -3.09 29.86 19.92
CA SER A 344 -3.38 29.12 18.70
C SER A 344 -4.32 27.95 19.00
N VAL A 345 -5.33 27.79 18.15
CA VAL A 345 -6.19 26.60 18.11
C VAL A 345 -6.27 26.11 16.68
N LEU A 346 -6.15 24.79 16.53
CA LEU A 346 -6.34 24.09 15.29
C LEU A 346 -7.28 22.91 15.53
N GLU A 347 -8.44 22.94 14.87
CA GLU A 347 -9.46 21.89 14.94
C GLU A 347 -9.83 21.38 13.54
N GLU A 348 -10.13 20.09 13.43
CA GLU A 348 -10.73 19.48 12.25
C GLU A 348 -12.20 19.18 12.51
N THR A 349 -13.05 19.66 11.60
CA THR A 349 -14.50 19.45 11.51
C THR A 349 -14.83 18.21 10.71
#